data_AF-V4VBQ5-F1
#
_entry.id   AF-V4VBQ5-F1
#
_cell.length_a   1.000
_cell.length_b   1.000
_cell.length_c   1.000
_cell.angle_alpha   90.00
_cell.angle_beta   90.00
_cell.angle_gamma   90.00
#
_symmetry.space_group_name_H-M   'P 1'
#
loop_
_entity.id
_entity.type
_entity.pdbx_description
1 polymer ?
#
loop_
_entity_poly.entity_id
_entity_poly.type
_entity_poly.pdbx_seq_one_letter_code
_entity_poly.pdbx_strand_id
1 'polypeptide(L)'
;MIPRSLWEAMNTKQTNLEAVKVAESLPRICFLSGLSGEEMMMFIEAFPETGLEPAVFAALVPNSADKPLQELIEEVMGDHEMLTGQQSS
;
A
#
# COMPACT_ATOMS: atom_id res chain seq x y z
N MET A 1 7.71 8.33 12.84
CA MET A 1 8.03 8.89 11.51
C MET A 1 8.92 7.90 10.80
N ILE A 2 8.47 7.39 9.65
CA ILE A 2 9.31 6.55 8.78
C ILE A 2 10.13 7.51 7.90
N PRO A 3 11.44 7.67 8.12
CA PRO A 3 12.21 8.77 7.52
C PRO A 3 12.58 8.54 6.04
N ARG A 4 11.99 7.53 5.40
CA ARG A 4 12.39 7.04 4.08
C ARG A 4 11.36 7.45 3.04
N SER A 5 11.79 7.66 1.81
CA SER A 5 10.86 7.84 0.69
C SER A 5 10.21 6.53 0.28
N LEU A 6 9.10 6.59 -0.46
CA LEU A 6 8.49 5.39 -1.02
C LEU A 6 9.45 4.65 -1.96
N TRP A 7 10.21 5.38 -2.78
CA TRP A 7 11.20 4.79 -3.68
C TRP A 7 12.26 3.98 -2.93
N GLU A 8 12.82 4.55 -1.86
CA GLU A 8 13.79 3.85 -1.00
C GLU A 8 13.17 2.60 -0.36
N ALA A 9 11.93 2.70 0.12
CA ALA A 9 11.22 1.59 0.74
C ALA A 9 11.02 0.43 -0.24
N MET A 10 10.55 0.72 -1.47
CA MET A 10 10.30 -0.31 -2.50
C MET A 10 11.57 -0.99 -3.01
N ASN A 11 12.70 -0.27 -3.02
CA ASN A 11 13.98 -0.81 -3.49
C ASN A 11 14.83 -1.39 -2.36
N THR A 12 14.37 -1.33 -1.10
CA THR A 12 15.04 -1.98 0.02
C THR A 12 14.87 -3.50 -0.12
N LYS A 13 15.97 -4.24 -0.10
CA LYS A 13 15.96 -5.71 -0.10
C LYS A 13 15.99 -6.24 1.33
N GLN A 14 14.94 -6.91 1.78
CA GLN A 14 14.94 -7.66 3.03
C GLN A 14 15.55 -9.06 2.80
N THR A 15 16.77 -9.28 3.28
CA THR A 15 17.50 -10.55 3.11
C THR A 15 17.09 -11.64 4.10
N ASN A 16 16.50 -11.27 5.23
CA ASN A 16 16.00 -12.19 6.25
C ASN A 16 14.63 -11.72 6.75
N LEU A 17 13.56 -12.41 6.35
CA LEU A 17 12.19 -12.08 6.73
C LEU A 17 11.94 -12.28 8.23
N GLU A 18 12.54 -13.31 8.84
CA GLU A 18 12.36 -13.60 10.27
C GLU A 18 12.96 -12.51 11.17
N ALA A 19 13.98 -11.80 10.67
CA ALA A 19 14.58 -10.68 11.37
C ALA A 19 13.75 -9.38 11.29
N VAL A 20 12.71 -9.34 10.44
CA VAL A 20 11.85 -8.18 10.26
C VAL A 20 10.64 -8.31 11.16
N LYS A 21 10.45 -7.32 12.05
CA LYS A 21 9.24 -7.24 12.88
C LYS A 21 8.07 -6.82 11.99
N VAL A 22 7.10 -7.71 11.83
CA VAL A 22 5.81 -7.38 11.20
C VAL A 22 4.95 -6.69 12.26
N ALA A 23 4.38 -5.54 11.90
CA ALA A 23 3.41 -4.89 12.77
C ALA A 23 2.10 -5.69 12.72
N GLU A 24 1.65 -6.16 13.88
CA GLU A 24 0.38 -6.86 14.02
C GLU A 24 -0.76 -5.85 14.24
N SER A 25 -1.98 -6.23 13.86
CA SER A 25 -3.21 -5.46 14.12
C SER A 25 -3.27 -4.05 13.51
N LEU A 26 -2.46 -3.76 12.48
CA LEU A 26 -2.55 -2.55 11.69
C LEU A 26 -3.16 -2.84 10.29
N PRO A 27 -3.89 -1.88 9.70
CA PRO A 27 -4.30 -1.98 8.30
C PRO A 27 -3.10 -2.19 7.38
N ARG A 28 -3.25 -3.06 6.38
CA ARG A 28 -2.20 -3.35 5.40
C ARG A 28 -2.32 -2.40 4.22
N ILE A 29 -1.19 -1.86 3.77
CA ILE A 29 -1.11 -1.08 2.54
C ILE A 29 -0.14 -1.78 1.58
N CYS A 30 -0.56 -1.98 0.34
CA CYS A 30 0.24 -2.54 -0.73
C CYS A 30 0.51 -1.46 -1.79
N PHE A 31 1.76 -1.03 -1.88
CA PHE A 31 2.23 -0.16 -2.96
C PHE A 31 2.66 -1.02 -4.16
N LEU A 32 2.05 -0.80 -5.32
CA LEU A 32 2.32 -1.53 -6.56
C LEU A 32 2.92 -0.58 -7.60
N SER A 33 3.88 -1.06 -8.38
CA SER A 33 4.50 -0.28 -9.47
C SER A 33 4.49 -1.07 -10.77
N GLY A 34 4.39 -0.36 -11.91
CA GLY A 34 4.52 -0.98 -13.23
C GLY A 34 3.25 -1.69 -13.73
N LEU A 35 2.11 -1.45 -13.08
CA LEU A 35 0.79 -1.87 -13.54
C LEU A 35 0.06 -0.68 -14.18
N SER A 36 -0.72 -0.93 -15.22
CA SER A 36 -1.75 0.01 -15.67
C SER A 36 -2.87 0.14 -14.63
N GLY A 37 -3.72 1.16 -14.77
CA GLY A 37 -4.88 1.32 -13.90
C GLY A 37 -5.83 0.12 -13.99
N GLU A 38 -6.04 -0.41 -15.20
CA GLU A 38 -6.87 -1.58 -15.45
C GLU A 38 -6.29 -2.85 -14.80
N GLU A 39 -4.98 -3.09 -14.96
CA GLU A 39 -4.30 -4.24 -14.35
C GLU A 39 -4.36 -4.19 -12.82
N MET A 40 -4.21 -2.98 -12.25
CA MET A 40 -4.36 -2.77 -10.81
C MET A 40 -5.78 -3.08 -10.33
N MET A 41 -6.81 -2.62 -11.04
CA MET A 41 -8.20 -2.92 -10.68
C MET A 41 -8.51 -4.41 -10.75
N MET A 42 -8.06 -5.09 -11.81
CA MET A 42 -8.20 -6.54 -11.93
C MET A 42 -7.51 -7.28 -10.76
N PHE A 43 -6.32 -6.83 -10.36
CA PHE A 43 -5.62 -7.39 -9.20
C PHE A 43 -6.42 -7.20 -7.91
N ILE A 44 -6.96 -6.00 -7.68
CA ILE A 44 -7.77 -5.68 -6.49
C ILE A 44 -9.02 -6.56 -6.44
N GLU A 45 -9.70 -6.74 -7.57
CA GLU A 45 -10.91 -7.59 -7.67
C GLU A 45 -10.61 -9.06 -7.38
N ALA A 46 -9.46 -9.58 -7.82
CA ALA A 46 -9.05 -10.96 -7.60
C ALA A 46 -8.40 -11.21 -6.22
N PHE A 47 -7.90 -10.16 -5.54
CA PHE A 47 -7.16 -10.29 -4.28
C PHE A 47 -7.91 -11.05 -3.16
N PRO A 48 -9.24 -10.90 -2.98
CA PRO A 48 -9.99 -11.65 -1.97
C PRO A 48 -9.91 -13.17 -2.14
N GLU A 49 -9.65 -13.67 -3.35
CA GLU A 49 -9.54 -15.10 -3.64
C GLU A 49 -8.25 -15.73 -3.06
N THR A 50 -7.28 -14.91 -2.65
CA THR A 50 -5.99 -15.37 -2.09
C THR A 50 -6.11 -15.93 -0.68
N GLY A 51 -7.19 -15.59 0.05
CA GLY A 51 -7.35 -15.89 1.48
C GLY A 51 -6.42 -15.09 2.41
N LEU A 52 -5.70 -14.07 1.90
CA LEU A 52 -4.92 -13.14 2.70
C LEU A 52 -5.82 -12.09 3.35
N GLU A 53 -5.38 -11.49 4.46
CA GLU A 53 -6.10 -10.36 5.07
C GLU A 53 -6.25 -9.20 4.08
N PRO A 54 -7.38 -8.45 4.16
CA PRO A 54 -7.60 -7.27 3.33
C PRO A 54 -6.46 -6.26 3.39
N ALA A 55 -6.23 -5.59 2.27
CA ALA A 55 -5.24 -4.53 2.15
C ALA A 55 -5.81 -3.35 1.36
N VAL A 56 -5.29 -2.16 1.64
CA VAL A 56 -5.48 -0.96 0.83
C VAL A 56 -4.41 -0.95 -0.26
N PHE A 57 -4.80 -0.66 -1.49
CA PHE A 57 -3.88 -0.69 -2.63
C PHE A 57 -3.60 0.73 -3.12
N ALA A 58 -2.33 1.02 -3.40
CA ALA A 58 -1.88 2.29 -3.94
C ALA A 58 -0.85 2.07 -5.04
N ALA A 59 -0.85 2.92 -6.07
CA ALA A 59 0.13 2.87 -7.13
C ALA A 59 1.33 3.77 -6.80
N LEU A 60 2.55 3.27 -7.05
CA LEU A 60 3.74 4.11 -7.17
C LEU A 60 3.65 4.87 -8.49
N VAL A 61 3.54 6.19 -8.39
CA VAL A 61 3.67 7.12 -9.52
C VAL A 61 4.89 8.02 -9.32
N PRO A 62 5.49 8.60 -10.39
CA PRO A 62 6.66 9.46 -10.26
C PRO A 62 6.50 10.57 -9.22
N ASN A 63 5.31 11.16 -9.12
CA ASN A 63 4.99 12.23 -8.17
C ASN A 63 5.01 11.78 -6.69
N SER A 64 4.88 10.48 -6.43
CA SER A 64 4.88 9.90 -5.08
C SER A 64 6.23 9.31 -4.68
N ALA A 65 7.17 9.12 -5.61
CA ALA A 65 8.39 8.36 -5.38
C ALA A 65 9.27 8.95 -4.27
N ASP A 66 9.43 10.28 -4.27
CA ASP A 66 10.29 11.01 -3.32
C ASP A 66 9.55 11.49 -2.06
N LYS A 67 8.22 11.30 -2.01
CA LYS A 67 7.45 11.68 -0.82
C LYS A 67 7.84 10.79 0.38
N PRO A 68 7.86 11.34 1.61
CA PRO A 68 8.03 10.54 2.81
C PRO A 68 6.94 9.46 2.91
N LEU A 69 7.33 8.22 3.25
CA LEU A 69 6.38 7.11 3.32
C LEU A 69 5.25 7.37 4.32
N GLN A 70 5.53 8.10 5.41
CA GLN A 70 4.53 8.50 6.41
C GLN A 70 3.39 9.34 5.78
N GLU A 71 3.72 10.33 4.96
CA GLU A 71 2.73 11.20 4.32
C GLU A 71 1.85 10.39 3.36
N LEU A 72 2.45 9.47 2.61
CA LEU A 72 1.72 8.59 1.69
C LEU A 72 0.79 7.61 2.42
N ILE A 73 1.18 7.09 3.58
CA ILE A 73 0.31 6.26 4.42
C ILE A 73 -0.93 7.05 4.82
N GLU A 74 -0.74 8.30 5.26
CA GLU A 74 -1.86 9.17 5.68
C GLU A 74 -2.77 9.56 4.51
N GLU A 75 -2.21 9.90 3.36
CA GLU A 75 -2.96 10.18 2.12
C GLU A 75 -3.79 8.96 1.69
N VAL A 76 -3.17 7.79 1.56
CA VAL A 76 -3.81 6.56 1.07
C VAL A 76 -4.91 6.08 2.03
N MET A 77 -4.67 6.12 3.33
CA MET A 77 -5.68 5.72 4.31
C MET A 77 -6.84 6.71 4.35
N GLY A 78 -6.57 8.03 4.26
CA GLY A 78 -7.61 9.04 4.18
C GLY A 78 -8.51 8.85 2.95
N ASP A 79 -7.93 8.58 1.79
CA ASP A 79 -8.68 8.28 0.57
C ASP A 79 -9.51 7.00 0.70
N HIS A 80 -8.92 5.93 1.28
CA HIS A 80 -9.62 4.68 1.51
C HIS A 80 -10.82 4.83 2.45
N GLU A 81 -10.65 5.56 3.56
CA GLU A 81 -11.73 5.84 4.52
C GLU A 81 -12.84 6.68 3.91
N MET A 82 -12.52 7.68 3.08
CA MET A 82 -13.52 8.47 2.37
C MET A 82 -14.34 7.62 1.41
N LEU A 83 -13.68 6.76 0.62
CA LEU A 83 -14.33 5.93 -0.38
C LEU A 83 -15.19 4.81 0.24
N THR A 84 -14.69 4.16 1.29
CA THR A 84 -15.41 3.07 1.98
C THR A 84 -16.48 3.59 2.95
N GLY A 85 -16.24 4.74 3.59
CA GLY A 85 -17.20 5.42 4.44
C GLY A 85 -18.43 5.90 3.67
N GLN A 86 -18.25 6.34 2.42
CA GLN A 86 -19.37 6.73 1.53
C GLN A 86 -20.17 5.53 1.00
N GLN A 87 -19.57 4.34 0.93
CA GLN A 87 -20.27 3.11 0.52
C GLN A 87 -21.18 2.51 1.60
N SER A 88 -21.17 3.07 2.82
CA SER A 88 -21.94 2.59 3.97
C SER A 88 -23.28 3.34 4.18
N SER A 89 -23.82 4.03 3.16
CA SER A 89 -25.11 4.77 3.22
C SER A 89 -26.17 4.20 2.27
#